data_AF-A0A1E3Y317-F1
#
_entry.id   AF-A0A1E3Y317-F1
#
_cell.length_a   1.000
_cell.length_b   1.000
_cell.length_c   1.000
_cell.angle_alpha   90.00
_cell.angle_beta   90.00
_cell.angle_gamma   90.00
#
_symmetry.space_group_name_H-M   'P 1'
#
loop_
_entity.id
_entity.type
_entity.pdbx_description
1 polymer ?
#
loop_
_entity_poly.entity_id
_entity_poly.type
_entity_poly.pdbx_seq_one_letter_code
_entity_poly.pdbx_strand_id
1 'polypeptide(L)'
;MRLQRFTRVLAAAGVLAGALLSTTTPVPAAQVAARADAAACFPFETLAPALRARAETMLLRALDGEALYSIATDIKPMSSGVASARVRVDDPDLADAEELRQILRVWTCGGEISAHLHHFAAVYDGTRPLEAMVVNHAALRRVLDERAAFFGRYGLSSSSDPMEVMMAVEYDRTSARFRGYGLLFGYPDHAVDFFVEAADTQAETGAFVERDFISLPTIRGTNYFVYAVPKGHVTVDEDRQLRERAEPVFTDYQARRTRHIRGDSAEGVLDLVREWFDNGTGEVRPSNVWKARGGS
;
A
#
# COMPACT_ATOMS: atom_id res chain seq x y z
N MET A 1 -60.63 46.70 48.80
CA MET A 1 -59.39 47.06 49.55
C MET A 1 -58.20 46.75 48.65
N ARG A 2 -57.63 47.75 47.95
CA ARG A 2 -56.40 48.52 48.29
C ARG A 2 -55.13 47.64 48.33
N LEU A 3 -54.28 47.65 47.30
CA LEU A 3 -53.15 48.56 46.96
C LEU A 3 -51.94 48.46 47.90
N GLN A 4 -50.74 48.19 47.34
CA GLN A 4 -49.40 48.80 47.59
C GLN A 4 -48.24 47.78 47.49
N ARG A 5 -47.41 47.89 46.44
CA ARG A 5 -46.09 48.57 46.35
C ARG A 5 -44.93 47.75 46.95
N PHE A 6 -44.14 47.14 46.06
CA PHE A 6 -42.78 46.67 46.33
C PHE A 6 -41.78 47.84 46.19
N THR A 7 -40.89 47.97 47.18
CA THR A 7 -39.76 48.90 47.17
C THR A 7 -38.46 48.09 47.26
N ARG A 8 -37.50 48.42 46.39
CA ARG A 8 -36.12 47.89 46.37
C ARG A 8 -35.28 48.52 47.48
N VAL A 9 -34.33 47.76 48.05
CA VAL A 9 -33.05 48.30 48.54
C VAL A 9 -31.93 47.30 48.19
N LEU A 10 -30.87 47.83 47.56
CA LEU A 10 -29.61 47.16 47.22
C LEU A 10 -28.76 46.91 48.47
N ALA A 11 -28.01 45.80 48.46
CA ALA A 11 -26.74 45.69 49.18
C ALA A 11 -25.71 45.03 48.25
N ALA A 12 -24.60 45.73 48.03
CA ALA A 12 -23.47 45.29 47.23
C ALA A 12 -22.56 44.38 48.06
N ALA A 13 -22.20 43.22 47.53
CA ALA A 13 -21.15 42.36 48.06
C ALA A 13 -20.15 42.09 46.94
N GLY A 14 -18.90 42.48 47.16
CA GLY A 14 -17.78 42.23 46.26
C GLY A 14 -17.34 40.77 46.32
N VAL A 15 -16.99 40.23 45.15
CA VAL A 15 -16.26 38.96 45.02
C VAL A 15 -15.10 39.22 44.06
N LEU A 16 -13.89 38.96 44.56
CA LEU A 16 -12.65 38.98 43.79
C LEU A 16 -12.71 37.89 42.70
N ALA A 17 -12.56 38.31 41.44
CA ALA A 17 -12.32 37.40 40.32
C ALA A 17 -10.82 37.07 40.24
N GLY A 18 -10.45 35.88 40.68
CA GLY A 18 -9.15 35.28 40.35
C GLY A 18 -9.18 34.74 38.93
N ALA A 19 -8.51 35.40 38.00
CA ALA A 19 -8.32 34.91 36.65
C ALA A 19 -7.25 33.81 36.63
N LEU A 20 -7.66 32.55 36.58
CA LEU A 20 -6.81 31.44 36.17
C LEU A 20 -6.65 31.52 34.65
N LEU A 21 -5.50 32.02 34.20
CA LEU A 21 -5.06 31.93 32.81
C LEU A 21 -4.72 30.46 32.51
N SER A 22 -5.69 29.70 32.02
CA SER A 22 -5.44 28.42 31.37
C SER A 22 -4.72 28.68 30.04
N THR A 23 -3.40 28.54 30.04
CA THR A 23 -2.61 28.52 28.80
C THR A 23 -2.87 27.20 28.08
N THR A 24 -3.92 27.13 27.28
CA THR A 24 -4.05 26.08 26.26
C THR A 24 -3.04 26.40 25.17
N THR A 25 -1.85 25.81 25.25
CA THR A 25 -0.92 25.79 24.13
C THR A 25 -1.60 25.08 22.96
N PRO A 26 -1.78 25.74 21.80
CA PRO A 26 -2.31 25.07 20.63
C PRO A 26 -1.31 24.00 20.22
N VAL A 27 -1.75 22.75 20.18
CA VAL A 27 -1.00 21.66 19.56
C VAL A 27 -0.77 22.07 18.10
N PRO A 28 0.48 22.09 17.59
CA PRO A 28 0.76 22.41 16.20
C PRO A 28 -0.07 21.51 15.29
N ALA A 29 -0.69 22.06 14.24
CA ALA A 29 -1.57 21.31 13.32
C ALA A 29 -0.89 20.07 12.69
N ALA A 30 0.44 20.00 12.70
CA ALA A 30 1.22 18.83 12.29
C ALA A 30 1.11 17.62 13.26
N GLN A 31 0.76 17.82 14.54
CA GLN A 31 0.59 16.75 15.54
C GLN A 31 -0.85 16.20 15.62
N VAL A 32 -1.80 16.84 14.94
CA VAL A 32 -3.16 16.29 14.73
C VAL A 32 -3.17 15.28 13.57
N ALA A 33 -2.04 15.12 12.86
CA ALA A 33 -1.86 14.11 11.83
C ALA A 33 -1.87 12.69 12.43
N ALA A 34 -3.09 12.16 12.47
CA ALA A 34 -3.49 10.80 12.15
C ALA A 34 -3.23 9.68 13.17
N ARG A 35 -3.62 9.83 14.44
CA ARG A 35 -3.96 8.62 15.22
C ARG A 35 -5.05 7.86 14.45
N ALA A 36 -4.66 6.79 13.76
CA ALA A 36 -5.60 5.93 13.07
C ALA A 36 -6.15 4.95 14.11
N ASP A 37 -7.45 5.06 14.35
CA ASP A 37 -8.20 4.01 15.04
C ASP A 37 -8.02 2.68 14.27
N ALA A 38 -7.98 1.56 14.97
CA ALA A 38 -7.97 0.22 14.36
C ALA A 38 -9.06 0.10 13.28
N ALA A 39 -10.25 0.65 13.54
CA ALA A 39 -11.36 0.64 12.60
C ALA A 39 -11.12 1.47 11.33
N ALA A 40 -10.18 2.42 11.35
CA ALA A 40 -9.79 3.23 10.19
C ALA A 40 -8.78 2.51 9.28
N CYS A 41 -8.19 1.41 9.73
CA CYS A 41 -7.31 0.56 8.93
C CYS A 41 -8.12 -0.56 8.26
N PHE A 42 -8.20 -0.52 6.94
CA PHE A 42 -9.05 -1.40 6.12
C PHE A 42 -10.50 -1.41 6.64
N PRO A 43 -11.25 -0.30 6.56
CA PRO A 43 -12.63 -0.18 7.07
C PRO A 43 -13.63 -0.97 6.22
N PHE A 44 -13.41 -2.27 6.01
CA PHE A 44 -14.24 -3.13 5.16
C PHE A 44 -15.64 -3.33 5.74
N GLU A 45 -15.83 -3.06 7.04
CA GLU A 45 -17.13 -3.03 7.69
C GLU A 45 -18.07 -1.97 7.10
N THR A 46 -17.54 -0.97 6.39
CA THR A 46 -18.33 0.05 5.68
C THR A 46 -18.86 -0.41 4.33
N LEU A 47 -18.38 -1.55 3.82
CA LEU A 47 -18.82 -2.12 2.56
C LEU A 47 -20.12 -2.91 2.73
N ALA A 48 -20.87 -3.03 1.62
CA ALA A 48 -21.98 -3.99 1.56
C ALA A 48 -21.48 -5.43 1.85
N PRO A 49 -22.29 -6.32 2.46
CA PRO A 49 -21.81 -7.62 2.94
C PRO A 49 -21.05 -8.47 1.90
N ALA A 50 -21.52 -8.50 0.65
CA ALA A 50 -20.84 -9.23 -0.43
C ALA A 50 -19.47 -8.63 -0.77
N LEU A 51 -19.39 -7.30 -0.86
CA LEU A 51 -18.14 -6.59 -1.13
C LEU A 51 -17.16 -6.72 0.03
N ARG A 52 -17.65 -6.70 1.27
CA ARG A 52 -16.83 -6.95 2.47
C ARG A 52 -16.18 -8.33 2.42
N ALA A 53 -16.96 -9.38 2.18
CA ALA A 53 -16.44 -10.74 2.11
C ALA A 53 -15.38 -10.89 1.00
N ARG A 54 -15.60 -10.27 -0.16
CA ARG A 54 -14.63 -10.21 -1.25
C ARG A 54 -13.37 -9.43 -0.86
N ALA A 55 -13.51 -8.28 -0.18
CA ALA A 55 -12.41 -7.47 0.30
C ALA A 55 -11.52 -8.22 1.31
N GLU A 56 -12.11 -8.94 2.26
CA GLU A 56 -11.39 -9.77 3.24
C GLU A 56 -10.61 -10.89 2.52
N THR A 57 -11.23 -11.57 1.54
CA THR A 57 -10.56 -12.60 0.74
C THR A 57 -9.41 -12.04 -0.09
N MET A 58 -9.61 -10.86 -0.70
CA MET A 58 -8.57 -10.16 -1.42
C MET A 58 -7.40 -9.78 -0.48
N LEU A 59 -7.68 -9.32 0.74
CA LEU A 59 -6.64 -8.95 1.70
C LEU A 59 -5.84 -10.17 2.16
N LEU A 60 -6.50 -11.29 2.45
CA LEU A 60 -5.79 -12.53 2.78
C LEU A 60 -4.89 -12.97 1.61
N ARG A 61 -5.42 -12.96 0.38
CA ARG A 61 -4.65 -13.29 -0.82
C ARG A 61 -3.46 -12.34 -1.05
N ALA A 62 -3.61 -11.06 -0.73
CA ALA A 62 -2.54 -10.07 -0.81
C ALA A 62 -1.40 -10.41 0.17
N LEU A 63 -1.75 -10.70 1.42
CA LEU A 63 -0.81 -11.06 2.48
C LEU A 63 -0.16 -12.44 2.25
N ASP A 64 -0.89 -13.38 1.64
CA ASP A 64 -0.36 -14.69 1.27
C ASP A 64 0.62 -14.62 0.07
N GLY A 65 0.61 -13.52 -0.68
CA GLY A 65 1.46 -13.26 -1.85
C GLY A 65 2.51 -12.16 -1.63
N GLU A 66 2.99 -11.56 -2.72
CA GLU A 66 4.04 -10.51 -2.63
C GLU A 66 3.56 -9.19 -2.04
N ALA A 67 2.26 -8.90 -2.05
CA ALA A 67 1.72 -7.68 -1.49
C ALA A 67 1.91 -7.60 0.04
N LEU A 68 2.22 -8.72 0.70
CA LEU A 68 2.77 -8.75 2.07
C LEU A 68 3.88 -7.73 2.27
N TYR A 69 4.81 -7.67 1.32
CA TYR A 69 6.00 -6.84 1.40
C TYR A 69 5.75 -5.36 1.07
N SER A 70 4.57 -5.03 0.54
CA SER A 70 4.08 -3.65 0.43
C SER A 70 3.25 -3.24 1.65
N ILE A 71 2.42 -4.16 2.17
CA ILE A 71 1.47 -3.87 3.25
C ILE A 71 2.18 -3.80 4.61
N ALA A 72 3.03 -4.78 4.92
CA ALA A 72 3.65 -4.91 6.23
C ALA A 72 5.06 -4.30 6.32
N THR A 73 5.62 -3.85 5.19
CA THR A 73 7.01 -3.37 5.09
C THR A 73 7.14 -2.33 4.00
N ASP A 74 8.34 -1.77 3.91
CA ASP A 74 8.75 -0.83 2.88
C ASP A 74 9.62 -1.45 1.78
N ILE A 75 9.69 -2.78 1.69
CA ILE A 75 10.51 -3.51 0.70
C ILE A 75 9.98 -3.27 -0.70
N LYS A 76 8.66 -3.36 -0.90
CA LYS A 76 8.02 -3.10 -2.19
C LYS A 76 7.23 -1.78 -2.12
N PRO A 77 7.52 -0.80 -2.99
CA PRO A 77 6.69 0.40 -3.10
C PRO A 77 5.27 0.09 -3.57
N MET A 78 5.16 -0.90 -4.47
CA MET A 78 3.89 -1.35 -5.03
C MET A 78 3.84 -2.87 -5.16
N SER A 79 2.64 -3.43 -5.24
CA SER A 79 2.40 -4.82 -5.66
C SER A 79 1.08 -4.91 -6.41
N SER A 80 1.00 -5.75 -7.44
CA SER A 80 -0.23 -5.96 -8.22
C SER A 80 -0.70 -7.41 -8.14
N GLY A 81 -1.66 -7.81 -8.98
CA GLY A 81 -2.11 -9.21 -9.06
C GLY A 81 -2.92 -9.74 -7.86
N VAL A 82 -3.32 -8.87 -6.92
CA VAL A 82 -4.18 -9.24 -5.78
C VAL A 82 -5.56 -9.68 -6.25
N ALA A 83 -6.12 -8.93 -7.20
CA ALA A 83 -7.34 -9.23 -7.94
C ALA A 83 -7.20 -8.67 -9.35
N SER A 84 -7.98 -9.20 -10.29
CA SER A 84 -7.98 -8.74 -11.67
C SER A 84 -9.39 -8.67 -12.23
N ALA A 85 -9.54 -7.83 -13.26
CA ALA A 85 -10.71 -7.76 -14.11
C ALA A 85 -10.25 -7.64 -15.56
N ARG A 86 -11.17 -7.85 -16.51
CA ARG A 86 -10.90 -7.63 -17.93
C ARG A 86 -12.06 -6.87 -18.53
N VAL A 87 -11.77 -5.89 -19.37
CA VAL A 87 -12.79 -5.11 -20.09
C VAL A 87 -12.63 -5.37 -21.57
N ARG A 88 -13.69 -5.83 -22.24
CA ARG A 88 -13.71 -5.91 -23.72
C ARG A 88 -13.65 -4.51 -24.30
N VAL A 89 -12.79 -4.30 -25.30
CA VAL A 89 -12.58 -2.95 -25.87
C VAL A 89 -13.74 -2.53 -26.77
N ASP A 90 -14.27 -3.47 -27.55
CA ASP A 90 -15.31 -3.17 -28.56
C ASP A 90 -16.73 -3.12 -27.98
N ASP A 91 -16.92 -3.67 -26.78
CA ASP A 91 -18.20 -3.69 -26.06
C ASP A 91 -17.92 -3.69 -24.55
N PRO A 92 -17.65 -2.51 -23.96
CA PRO A 92 -17.13 -2.41 -22.61
C PRO A 92 -18.21 -2.66 -21.55
N ASP A 93 -18.12 -3.81 -20.88
CA ASP A 93 -18.74 -4.04 -19.58
C ASP A 93 -17.75 -3.67 -18.46
N LEU A 94 -18.18 -2.78 -17.57
CA LEU A 94 -17.37 -2.26 -16.47
C LEU A 94 -17.80 -2.78 -15.10
N ALA A 95 -18.78 -3.69 -15.02
CA ALA A 95 -19.33 -4.15 -13.74
C ALA A 95 -18.25 -4.68 -12.77
N ASP A 96 -17.40 -5.59 -13.23
CA ASP A 96 -16.29 -6.14 -12.43
C ASP A 96 -15.27 -5.07 -12.02
N ALA A 97 -14.97 -4.14 -12.93
CA ALA A 97 -14.04 -3.04 -12.67
C ALA A 97 -14.60 -2.10 -11.61
N GLU A 98 -15.90 -1.79 -11.66
CA GLU A 98 -16.56 -0.93 -10.69
C GLU A 98 -16.68 -1.59 -9.32
N GLU A 99 -16.96 -2.90 -9.28
CA GLU A 99 -16.94 -3.66 -8.03
C GLU A 99 -15.57 -3.60 -7.34
N LEU A 100 -14.49 -3.81 -8.12
CA LEU A 100 -13.13 -3.70 -7.61
C LEU A 100 -12.83 -2.27 -7.14
N ARG A 101 -13.26 -1.23 -7.86
CA ARG A 101 -13.05 0.17 -7.40
C ARG A 101 -13.74 0.44 -6.07
N GLN A 102 -14.96 -0.07 -5.87
CA GLN A 102 -15.69 0.11 -4.61
C GLN A 102 -14.96 -0.54 -3.44
N ILE A 103 -14.40 -1.74 -3.65
CA ILE A 103 -13.58 -2.43 -2.65
C ILE A 103 -12.28 -1.65 -2.40
N LEU A 104 -11.52 -1.33 -3.44
CA LEU A 104 -10.19 -0.72 -3.32
C LEU A 104 -10.24 0.70 -2.74
N ARG A 105 -11.36 1.43 -2.89
CA ARG A 105 -11.56 2.74 -2.26
C ARG A 105 -11.41 2.72 -0.74
N VAL A 106 -11.71 1.59 -0.09
CA VAL A 106 -11.56 1.43 1.37
C VAL A 106 -10.31 0.63 1.75
N TRP A 107 -9.45 0.28 0.80
CA TRP A 107 -8.16 -0.34 1.07
C TRP A 107 -7.14 0.72 1.50
N THR A 108 -7.36 1.30 2.67
CA THR A 108 -6.53 2.36 3.23
C THR A 108 -6.15 2.05 4.66
N CYS A 109 -4.94 2.43 5.07
CA CYS A 109 -4.54 2.34 6.46
C CYS A 109 -3.58 3.47 6.84
N GLY A 110 -4.01 4.34 7.76
CA GLY A 110 -3.18 5.42 8.32
C GLY A 110 -2.64 6.45 7.33
N GLY A 111 -3.13 6.47 6.09
CA GLY A 111 -2.54 7.26 4.99
C GLY A 111 -1.20 6.72 4.48
N GLU A 112 -0.77 5.55 4.95
CA GLU A 112 0.51 4.92 4.59
C GLU A 112 0.33 3.85 3.51
N ILE A 113 -0.81 3.18 3.51
CA ILE A 113 -1.20 2.20 2.48
C ILE A 113 -2.46 2.70 1.78
N SER A 114 -2.48 2.56 0.46
CA SER A 114 -3.69 2.66 -0.38
C SER A 114 -3.72 1.53 -1.41
N ALA A 115 -4.87 1.32 -2.06
CA ALA A 115 -4.95 0.46 -3.23
C ALA A 115 -5.79 1.08 -4.34
N HIS A 116 -5.48 0.70 -5.58
CA HIS A 116 -6.01 1.31 -6.79
C HIS A 116 -6.25 0.27 -7.87
N LEU A 117 -7.15 0.56 -8.81
CA LEU A 117 -7.34 -0.28 -9.99
C LEU A 117 -6.49 0.26 -11.14
N HIS A 118 -5.40 -0.44 -11.44
CA HIS A 118 -4.52 -0.15 -12.57
C HIS A 118 -5.06 -0.82 -13.84
N HIS A 119 -5.09 -0.10 -14.95
CA HIS A 119 -5.43 -0.66 -16.26
C HIS A 119 -4.20 -0.67 -17.16
N PHE A 120 -3.90 -1.83 -17.74
CA PHE A 120 -2.77 -1.93 -18.66
C PHE A 120 -3.11 -1.21 -19.98
N ALA A 121 -2.11 -0.56 -20.58
CA ALA A 121 -2.18 0.09 -21.89
C ALA A 121 -2.36 -0.95 -23.01
N ALA A 122 -1.72 -2.11 -22.88
CA ALA A 122 -1.81 -3.20 -23.82
C ALA A 122 -3.21 -3.85 -23.82
N VAL A 123 -3.68 -4.22 -25.02
CA VAL A 123 -4.90 -4.99 -25.23
C VAL A 123 -4.46 -6.38 -25.70
N TYR A 124 -4.97 -7.40 -25.04
CA TYR A 124 -4.71 -8.81 -25.37
C TYR A 124 -6.04 -9.50 -25.65
N ASP A 125 -6.14 -10.15 -26.81
CA ASP A 125 -7.34 -10.87 -27.25
C ASP A 125 -8.62 -10.02 -27.17
N GLY A 126 -8.53 -8.76 -27.59
CA GLY A 126 -9.65 -7.80 -27.55
C GLY A 126 -10.05 -7.32 -26.15
N THR A 127 -9.30 -7.70 -25.11
CA THR A 127 -9.54 -7.30 -23.72
C THR A 127 -8.41 -6.43 -23.18
N ARG A 128 -8.79 -5.40 -22.43
CA ARG A 128 -7.88 -4.64 -21.58
C ARG A 128 -7.82 -5.33 -20.21
N PRO A 129 -6.66 -5.80 -19.75
CA PRO A 129 -6.50 -6.30 -18.39
C PRO A 129 -6.50 -5.15 -17.38
N LEU A 130 -7.04 -5.40 -16.19
CA LEU A 130 -6.98 -4.51 -15.04
C LEU A 130 -6.53 -5.32 -13.83
N GLU A 131 -5.75 -4.70 -12.95
CA GLU A 131 -5.28 -5.29 -11.71
C GLU A 131 -5.43 -4.37 -10.52
N ALA A 132 -5.81 -4.94 -9.38
CA ALA A 132 -5.70 -4.30 -8.10
C ALA A 132 -4.22 -4.15 -7.73
N MET A 133 -3.81 -2.92 -7.47
CA MET A 133 -2.47 -2.52 -7.07
C MET A 133 -2.50 -1.96 -5.66
N VAL A 134 -1.64 -2.46 -4.78
CA VAL A 134 -1.43 -1.94 -3.42
C VAL A 134 -0.19 -1.07 -3.43
N VAL A 135 -0.24 0.06 -2.71
CA VAL A 135 0.83 1.06 -2.65
C VAL A 135 1.24 1.29 -1.22
N ASN A 136 2.56 1.22 -0.96
CA ASN A 136 3.18 1.79 0.22
C ASN A 136 3.65 3.21 -0.09
N HIS A 137 2.97 4.22 0.47
CA HIS A 137 3.24 5.61 0.15
C HIS A 137 4.65 6.05 0.58
N ALA A 138 5.15 5.57 1.72
CA ALA A 138 6.49 5.95 2.18
C ALA A 138 7.58 5.38 1.26
N ALA A 139 7.48 4.09 0.92
CA ALA A 139 8.41 3.44 0.00
C ALA A 139 8.35 4.03 -1.41
N LEU A 140 7.15 4.39 -1.90
CA LEU A 140 6.99 5.07 -3.18
C LEU A 140 7.70 6.42 -3.21
N ARG A 141 7.47 7.26 -2.19
CA ARG A 141 8.12 8.58 -2.11
C ARG A 141 9.64 8.45 -2.12
N ARG A 142 10.17 7.52 -1.32
CA ARG A 142 11.60 7.24 -1.27
C ARG A 142 12.16 6.84 -2.64
N VAL A 143 11.50 5.92 -3.35
CA VAL A 143 11.96 5.52 -4.70
C VAL A 143 11.90 6.69 -5.68
N LEU A 144 10.89 7.55 -5.61
CA LEU A 144 10.79 8.74 -6.47
C LEU A 144 11.91 9.76 -6.16
N ASP A 145 12.26 9.94 -4.88
CA ASP A 145 13.36 10.82 -4.47
C ASP A 145 14.73 10.24 -4.85
N GLU A 146 14.99 8.97 -4.53
CA GLU A 146 16.24 8.26 -4.84
C GLU A 146 16.49 8.13 -6.35
N ARG A 147 15.41 8.07 -7.14
CA ARG A 147 15.45 7.93 -8.60
C ARG A 147 14.90 9.17 -9.31
N ALA A 148 15.04 10.35 -8.71
CA ALA A 148 14.49 11.60 -9.23
C ALA A 148 14.90 11.90 -10.68
N ALA A 149 16.13 11.57 -11.09
CA ALA A 149 16.56 11.75 -12.48
C ALA A 149 15.78 10.88 -13.47
N PHE A 150 15.43 9.65 -13.07
CA PHE A 150 14.65 8.73 -13.90
C PHE A 150 13.18 9.14 -13.96
N PHE A 151 12.56 9.44 -12.81
CA PHE A 151 11.14 9.77 -12.75
C PHE A 151 10.83 11.22 -13.18
N GLY A 152 11.77 12.15 -13.00
CA GLY A 152 11.60 13.55 -13.35
C GLY A 152 11.38 13.81 -14.83
N ARG A 153 11.82 12.92 -15.72
CA ARG A 153 11.52 13.01 -17.17
C ARG A 153 10.03 12.85 -17.49
N TYR A 154 9.27 12.26 -16.58
CA TYR A 154 7.81 12.16 -16.67
C TYR A 154 7.10 13.33 -15.97
N GLY A 155 7.84 14.28 -15.39
CA GLY A 155 7.28 15.33 -14.53
C GLY A 155 6.90 14.86 -13.12
N LEU A 156 7.33 13.66 -12.71
CA LEU A 156 6.96 13.06 -11.44
C LEU A 156 7.91 13.46 -10.31
N SER A 157 7.39 13.50 -9.09
CA SER A 157 8.12 13.78 -7.84
C SER A 157 7.53 12.99 -6.68
N SER A 158 8.14 13.02 -5.49
CA SER A 158 7.58 12.38 -4.29
C SER A 158 6.21 12.92 -3.85
N SER A 159 5.73 14.04 -4.40
CA SER A 159 4.35 14.49 -4.20
C SER A 159 3.34 13.97 -5.22
N SER A 160 3.77 13.28 -6.27
CA SER A 160 2.89 12.75 -7.32
C SER A 160 1.93 11.69 -6.78
N ASP A 161 0.74 11.62 -7.37
CA ASP A 161 -0.25 10.61 -7.03
C ASP A 161 0.24 9.22 -7.49
N PRO A 162 0.02 8.12 -6.71
CA PRO A 162 0.50 6.80 -7.11
C PRO A 162 -0.02 6.32 -8.47
N MET A 163 -1.26 6.67 -8.84
CA MET A 163 -1.79 6.32 -10.14
C MET A 163 -1.20 7.20 -11.24
N GLU A 164 -0.93 8.48 -10.98
CA GLU A 164 -0.18 9.32 -11.93
C GLU A 164 1.18 8.68 -12.26
N VAL A 165 1.92 8.24 -11.23
CA VAL A 165 3.22 7.56 -11.38
C VAL A 165 3.09 6.28 -12.19
N MET A 166 2.16 5.39 -11.80
CA MET A 166 1.98 4.10 -12.48
C MET A 166 1.55 4.29 -13.94
N MET A 167 0.59 5.19 -14.21
CA MET A 167 0.09 5.41 -15.57
C MET A 167 1.13 6.07 -16.49
N ALA A 168 1.97 6.98 -15.96
CA ALA A 168 3.07 7.57 -16.72
C ALA A 168 4.09 6.51 -17.16
N VAL A 169 4.44 5.57 -16.28
CA VAL A 169 5.32 4.45 -16.60
C VAL A 169 4.64 3.46 -17.56
N GLU A 170 3.38 3.09 -17.31
CA GLU A 170 2.66 2.09 -18.12
C GLU A 170 2.50 2.51 -19.58
N TYR A 171 2.36 3.80 -19.85
CA TYR A 171 2.17 4.32 -21.20
C TYR A 171 3.47 4.71 -21.91
N ASP A 172 4.63 4.54 -21.26
CA ASP A 172 5.92 4.67 -21.93
C ASP A 172 6.09 3.53 -22.95
N ARG A 173 6.44 3.91 -24.19
CA ARG A 173 6.55 2.98 -25.33
C ARG A 173 7.96 2.42 -25.50
N THR A 174 8.91 2.84 -24.67
CA THR A 174 10.30 2.38 -24.68
C THR A 174 10.53 1.33 -23.59
N SER A 175 11.71 0.69 -23.59
CA SER A 175 12.11 -0.25 -22.53
C SER A 175 12.25 0.41 -21.16
N ALA A 176 12.22 1.74 -21.13
CA ALA A 176 12.19 2.50 -19.90
C ALA A 176 10.90 2.27 -19.08
N ARG A 177 9.81 1.78 -19.71
CA ARG A 177 8.65 1.20 -19.03
C ARG A 177 9.02 0.04 -18.11
N PHE A 178 9.84 -0.89 -18.59
CA PHE A 178 10.27 -2.06 -17.81
C PHE A 178 11.14 -1.65 -16.62
N ARG A 179 12.03 -0.67 -16.84
CA ARG A 179 12.81 -0.07 -15.74
C ARG A 179 11.91 0.54 -14.68
N GLY A 180 10.92 1.33 -15.11
CA GLY A 180 9.96 1.96 -14.20
C GLY A 180 9.20 0.92 -13.38
N TYR A 181 8.69 -0.13 -14.02
CA TYR A 181 8.05 -1.24 -13.30
C TYR A 181 8.96 -1.91 -12.29
N GLY A 182 10.19 -2.22 -12.68
CA GLY A 182 11.14 -2.88 -11.79
C GLY A 182 11.43 -2.08 -10.53
N LEU A 183 11.61 -0.76 -10.68
CA LEU A 183 11.82 0.16 -9.57
C LEU A 183 10.57 0.28 -8.68
N LEU A 184 9.38 0.44 -9.27
CA LEU A 184 8.12 0.59 -8.52
C LEU A 184 7.71 -0.69 -7.79
N PHE A 185 8.10 -1.87 -8.30
CA PHE A 185 7.89 -3.16 -7.64
C PHE A 185 9.03 -3.57 -6.71
N GLY A 186 10.03 -2.71 -6.51
CA GLY A 186 11.10 -2.90 -5.52
C GLY A 186 12.09 -4.02 -5.85
N TYR A 187 12.33 -4.29 -7.13
CA TYR A 187 13.34 -5.26 -7.53
C TYR A 187 14.76 -4.67 -7.45
N PRO A 188 15.80 -5.50 -7.18
CA PRO A 188 17.19 -5.05 -7.17
C PRO A 188 17.61 -4.44 -8.51
N ASP A 189 18.45 -3.41 -8.48
CA ASP A 189 18.88 -2.68 -9.69
C ASP A 189 19.45 -3.62 -10.75
N HIS A 190 20.31 -4.58 -10.37
CA HIS A 190 20.91 -5.52 -11.31
C HIS A 190 19.86 -6.41 -12.03
N ALA A 191 18.76 -6.75 -11.35
CA ALA A 191 17.67 -7.52 -11.95
C ALA A 191 16.82 -6.66 -12.89
N VAL A 192 16.62 -5.38 -12.53
CA VAL A 192 15.96 -4.40 -13.40
C VAL A 192 16.79 -4.16 -14.66
N ASP A 193 18.10 -3.95 -14.52
CA ASP A 193 19.04 -3.77 -15.63
C ASP A 193 19.01 -4.96 -16.57
N PHE A 194 19.17 -6.18 -16.04
CA PHE A 194 19.08 -7.41 -16.83
C PHE A 194 17.75 -7.52 -17.58
N PHE A 195 16.63 -7.24 -16.93
CA PHE A 195 15.31 -7.38 -17.58
C PHE A 195 15.12 -6.37 -18.71
N VAL A 196 15.61 -5.14 -18.55
CA VAL A 196 15.58 -4.09 -19.58
C VAL A 196 16.45 -4.50 -20.77
N GLU A 197 17.70 -4.91 -20.51
CA GLU A 197 18.64 -5.35 -21.56
C GLU A 197 18.14 -6.59 -22.30
N ALA A 198 17.53 -7.55 -21.58
CA ALA A 198 16.93 -8.73 -22.17
C ALA A 198 15.74 -8.39 -23.07
N ALA A 199 14.91 -7.44 -22.66
CA ALA A 199 13.77 -6.97 -23.46
C ALA A 199 14.25 -6.25 -24.74
N ASP A 200 15.26 -5.39 -24.62
CA ASP A 200 15.86 -4.70 -25.77
C ASP A 200 16.52 -5.70 -26.74
N THR A 201 17.32 -6.64 -26.22
CA THR A 201 17.95 -7.70 -27.03
C THR A 201 16.91 -8.56 -27.75
N GLN A 202 15.84 -8.96 -27.07
CA GLN A 202 14.78 -9.75 -27.68
C GLN A 202 14.00 -8.95 -28.74
N ALA A 203 13.79 -7.65 -28.53
CA ALA A 203 13.16 -6.77 -29.52
C ALA A 203 14.03 -6.60 -30.77
N GLU A 204 15.35 -6.49 -30.60
CA GLU A 204 16.32 -6.33 -31.69
C GLU A 204 16.56 -7.62 -32.48
N THR A 205 16.69 -8.76 -31.78
CA THR A 205 17.15 -10.02 -32.38
C THR A 205 16.03 -11.02 -32.63
N GLY A 206 14.88 -10.86 -31.96
CA GLY A 206 13.81 -11.86 -31.92
C GLY A 206 14.14 -13.11 -31.10
N ALA A 207 15.35 -13.21 -30.54
CA ALA A 207 15.79 -14.36 -29.76
C ALA A 207 15.38 -14.22 -28.29
N PHE A 208 14.88 -15.30 -27.71
CA PHE A 208 14.58 -15.35 -26.28
C PHE A 208 15.88 -15.33 -25.47
N VAL A 209 15.97 -14.43 -24.49
CA VAL A 209 17.09 -14.38 -23.55
C VAL A 209 16.81 -15.31 -22.37
N GLU A 210 17.65 -16.33 -22.21
CA GLU A 210 17.54 -17.28 -21.09
C GLU A 210 17.76 -16.59 -19.74
N ARG A 211 17.02 -17.05 -18.73
CA ARG A 211 17.02 -16.45 -17.39
C ARG A 211 16.77 -17.49 -16.32
N ASP A 212 17.32 -17.24 -15.15
CA ASP A 212 16.95 -17.91 -13.91
C ASP A 212 16.06 -16.97 -13.08
N PHE A 213 15.50 -17.49 -11.99
CA PHE A 213 14.58 -16.74 -11.14
C PHE A 213 14.97 -16.87 -9.68
N ILE A 214 15.00 -15.73 -8.98
CA ILE A 214 15.12 -15.70 -7.53
C ILE A 214 13.74 -15.45 -6.95
N SER A 215 13.28 -16.34 -6.07
CA SER A 215 12.02 -16.19 -5.33
C SER A 215 12.29 -15.86 -3.86
N LEU A 216 11.53 -14.89 -3.34
CA LEU A 216 11.37 -14.66 -1.91
C LEU A 216 10.17 -15.45 -1.37
N PRO A 217 10.16 -15.80 -0.08
CA PRO A 217 9.12 -16.66 0.47
C PRO A 217 7.75 -15.98 0.49
N THR A 218 6.71 -16.75 0.17
CA THR A 218 5.29 -16.37 0.33
C THR A 218 4.50 -17.62 0.75
N ILE A 219 3.28 -17.46 1.28
CA ILE A 219 2.43 -18.62 1.60
C ILE A 219 2.00 -19.34 0.33
N ARG A 220 1.75 -18.59 -0.75
CA ARG A 220 1.32 -19.17 -2.04
C ARG A 220 2.41 -19.99 -2.74
N GLY A 221 3.66 -19.90 -2.26
CA GLY A 221 4.79 -20.70 -2.74
C GLY A 221 5.80 -19.87 -3.54
N THR A 222 6.43 -20.52 -4.52
CA THR A 222 7.41 -19.90 -5.41
C THR A 222 6.72 -19.09 -6.52
N ASN A 223 7.46 -18.16 -7.14
CA ASN A 223 6.98 -17.32 -8.25
C ASN A 223 5.96 -16.22 -7.91
N TYR A 224 5.75 -15.89 -6.63
CA TYR A 224 4.83 -14.82 -6.22
C TYR A 224 5.55 -13.51 -5.92
N PHE A 225 6.65 -13.55 -5.16
CA PHE A 225 7.66 -12.48 -5.16
C PHE A 225 8.90 -13.02 -5.86
N VAL A 226 9.01 -12.70 -7.15
CA VAL A 226 10.06 -13.25 -8.02
C VAL A 226 10.61 -12.16 -8.93
N TYR A 227 11.90 -12.25 -9.22
CA TYR A 227 12.55 -11.45 -10.25
C TYR A 227 13.49 -12.33 -11.09
N ALA A 228 13.66 -11.92 -12.33
CA ALA A 228 14.52 -12.61 -13.29
C ALA A 228 15.96 -12.13 -13.15
N VAL A 229 16.89 -13.06 -13.32
CA VAL A 229 18.34 -12.82 -13.32
C VAL A 229 18.97 -13.57 -14.50
N PRO A 230 20.19 -13.21 -14.92
CA PRO A 230 20.88 -13.92 -16.00
C PRO A 230 20.96 -15.43 -15.73
N LYS A 231 20.98 -16.23 -16.80
CA LYS A 231 21.21 -17.67 -16.67
C LYS A 231 22.55 -17.94 -15.98
N GLY A 232 22.55 -18.78 -14.95
CA GLY A 232 23.74 -19.11 -14.16
C GLY A 232 24.12 -18.04 -13.15
N HIS A 233 23.23 -17.10 -12.84
CA HIS A 233 23.46 -16.05 -11.84
C HIS A 233 23.88 -16.65 -10.49
N VAL A 234 24.95 -16.09 -9.92
CA VAL A 234 25.42 -16.40 -8.58
C VAL A 234 24.91 -15.31 -7.65
N THR A 235 24.22 -15.69 -6.57
CA THR A 235 23.65 -14.77 -5.58
C THR A 235 24.66 -13.71 -5.14
N VAL A 236 24.30 -12.44 -5.35
CA VAL A 236 25.11 -11.28 -4.96
C VAL A 236 24.65 -10.70 -3.61
N ASP A 237 25.31 -9.64 -3.15
CA ASP A 237 25.02 -9.04 -1.84
C ASP A 237 23.63 -8.41 -1.80
N GLU A 238 23.15 -7.80 -2.89
CA GLU A 238 21.82 -7.22 -2.99
C GLU A 238 20.72 -8.29 -2.87
N ASP A 239 20.91 -9.46 -3.47
CA ASP A 239 19.98 -10.60 -3.34
C ASP A 239 19.91 -11.08 -1.89
N ARG A 240 21.07 -11.17 -1.24
CA ARG A 240 21.19 -11.61 0.15
C ARG A 240 20.53 -10.61 1.10
N GLN A 241 20.82 -9.33 0.94
CA GLN A 241 20.23 -8.26 1.76
C GLN A 241 18.71 -8.19 1.59
N LEU A 242 18.20 -8.34 0.37
CA LEU A 242 16.76 -8.39 0.12
C LEU A 242 16.12 -9.58 0.84
N ARG A 243 16.76 -10.77 0.80
CA ARG A 243 16.30 -11.96 1.53
C ARG A 243 16.33 -11.76 3.05
N GLU A 244 17.42 -11.22 3.58
CA GLU A 244 17.61 -10.92 5.01
C GLU A 244 16.55 -9.94 5.54
N ARG A 245 16.12 -8.97 4.72
CA ARG A 245 15.01 -8.05 5.06
C ARG A 245 13.64 -8.73 4.98
N ALA A 246 13.43 -9.62 4.02
CA ALA A 246 12.14 -10.27 3.79
C ALA A 246 11.83 -11.39 4.80
N GLU A 247 12.84 -12.15 5.23
CA GLU A 247 12.64 -13.35 6.05
C GLU A 247 12.01 -13.09 7.43
N PRO A 248 12.40 -12.06 8.21
CA PRO A 248 11.75 -11.75 9.48
C PRO A 248 10.29 -11.35 9.32
N VAL A 249 9.95 -10.69 8.21
CA VAL A 249 8.59 -10.23 7.90
C VAL A 249 7.72 -11.44 7.59
N PHE A 250 8.21 -12.33 6.74
CA PHE A 250 7.50 -13.56 6.40
C PHE A 250 7.30 -14.45 7.62
N THR A 251 8.32 -14.58 8.48
CA THR A 251 8.24 -15.38 9.72
C THR A 251 7.17 -14.84 10.67
N ASP A 252 7.13 -13.53 10.89
CA ASP A 252 6.10 -12.90 11.73
C ASP A 252 4.70 -13.04 11.12
N TYR A 253 4.59 -12.88 9.80
CA TYR A 253 3.34 -13.13 9.09
C TYR A 253 2.84 -14.56 9.29
N GLN A 254 3.71 -15.57 9.14
CA GLN A 254 3.34 -16.98 9.35
C GLN A 254 2.81 -17.23 10.77
N ALA A 255 3.48 -16.66 11.78
CA ALA A 255 3.06 -16.79 13.17
C ALA A 255 1.68 -16.16 13.39
N ARG A 256 1.43 -14.98 12.82
CA ARG A 256 0.14 -14.28 12.90
C ARG A 256 -0.96 -14.98 12.14
N ARG A 257 -0.69 -15.40 10.91
CA ARG A 257 -1.61 -16.19 10.07
C ARG A 257 -2.07 -17.44 10.81
N THR A 258 -1.17 -18.16 11.48
CA THR A 258 -1.51 -19.35 12.28
C THR A 258 -2.47 -19.04 13.44
N ARG A 259 -2.38 -17.86 14.06
CA ARG A 259 -3.27 -17.47 15.17
C ARG A 259 -4.68 -17.13 14.67
N HIS A 260 -4.77 -16.37 13.58
CA HIS A 260 -6.02 -15.75 13.11
C HIS A 260 -6.74 -16.50 12.01
N ILE A 261 -6.02 -17.14 11.11
CA ILE A 261 -6.57 -17.74 9.89
C ILE A 261 -6.76 -19.24 10.09
N ARG A 262 -7.88 -19.76 9.59
CA ARG A 262 -8.24 -21.20 9.62
C ARG A 262 -8.42 -21.69 8.19
N GLY A 263 -7.51 -22.56 7.73
CA GLY A 263 -7.49 -23.04 6.35
C GLY A 263 -7.34 -21.87 5.36
N ASP A 264 -8.27 -21.79 4.42
CA ASP A 264 -8.35 -20.75 3.38
C ASP A 264 -9.45 -19.70 3.66
N SER A 265 -10.06 -19.73 4.86
CA SER A 265 -11.05 -18.71 5.25
C SER A 265 -10.40 -17.35 5.44
N ALA A 266 -11.01 -16.29 4.91
CA ALA A 266 -10.58 -14.92 5.15
C ALA A 266 -11.05 -14.34 6.50
N GLU A 267 -11.84 -15.11 7.25
CA GLU A 267 -12.26 -14.73 8.60
C GLU A 267 -11.04 -14.48 9.50
N GLY A 268 -11.06 -13.37 10.24
CA GLY A 268 -9.95 -12.95 11.10
C GLY A 268 -8.82 -12.19 10.40
N VAL A 269 -8.87 -11.96 9.08
CA VAL A 269 -7.80 -11.23 8.37
C VAL A 269 -7.68 -9.77 8.84
N LEU A 270 -8.79 -9.11 9.17
CA LEU A 270 -8.76 -7.74 9.71
C LEU A 270 -8.14 -7.71 11.10
N ASP A 271 -8.48 -8.67 11.95
CA ASP A 271 -7.88 -8.81 13.30
C ASP A 271 -6.38 -9.08 13.20
N LEU A 272 -5.96 -9.93 12.25
CA LEU A 272 -4.55 -10.20 11.96
C LEU A 272 -3.79 -8.90 11.66
N VAL A 273 -4.26 -8.12 10.69
CA VAL A 273 -3.55 -6.91 10.23
C VAL A 273 -3.60 -5.81 11.28
N ARG A 274 -4.74 -5.63 11.95
CA ARG A 274 -4.88 -4.61 12.99
C ARG A 274 -4.05 -4.96 14.23
N GLU A 275 -3.98 -6.23 14.65
CA GLU A 275 -3.03 -6.68 15.68
C GLU A 275 -1.58 -6.42 15.23
N TRP A 276 -1.27 -6.66 13.97
CA TRP A 276 0.09 -6.46 13.47
C TRP A 276 0.50 -4.99 13.53
N PHE A 277 -0.42 -4.10 13.19
CA PHE A 277 -0.17 -2.67 13.08
C PHE A 277 -0.35 -1.91 14.39
N ASP A 278 -0.85 -2.56 15.44
CA ASP A 278 -0.95 -1.98 16.78
C ASP A 278 0.39 -2.08 17.51
N ASN A 279 0.87 -0.94 18.03
CA ASN A 279 2.08 -0.86 18.85
C ASN A 279 1.79 -0.86 20.36
N GLY A 280 0.54 -1.12 20.77
CA GLY A 280 0.08 -1.10 22.16
C GLY A 280 -0.26 0.29 22.70
N THR A 281 -0.18 1.33 21.87
CA THR A 281 -0.58 2.71 22.26
C THR A 281 -1.99 3.07 21.79
N GLY A 282 -2.68 2.14 21.10
CA GLY A 282 -3.98 2.36 20.48
C GLY A 282 -3.89 3.04 19.10
N GLU A 283 -2.69 3.27 18.58
CA GLU A 283 -2.44 3.74 17.21
C GLU A 283 -2.16 2.54 16.30
N VAL A 284 -3.03 2.31 15.32
CA VAL A 284 -2.90 1.22 14.35
C VAL A 284 -2.35 1.76 13.04
N ARG A 285 -1.07 1.49 12.77
CA ARG A 285 -0.40 1.95 11.56
C ARG A 285 0.58 0.91 10.99
N PRO A 286 0.69 0.80 9.66
CA PRO A 286 1.66 -0.08 9.01
C PRO A 286 3.10 0.19 9.49
N SER A 287 3.49 1.46 9.66
CA SER A 287 4.84 1.85 10.07
C SER A 287 5.26 1.40 11.46
N ASN A 288 4.32 1.00 12.32
CA ASN A 288 4.64 0.37 13.59
C ASN A 288 5.38 -0.97 13.40
N VAL A 289 5.17 -1.65 12.28
CA VAL A 289 5.80 -2.95 11.99
C VAL A 289 7.26 -2.80 11.57
N TRP A 290 7.55 -1.89 10.63
CA TRP A 290 8.90 -1.81 10.06
C TRP A 290 9.83 -0.83 10.80
N LYS A 291 9.31 0.22 11.45
CA LYS A 291 10.15 1.10 12.29
C LYS A 291 10.70 0.36 13.51
N ALA A 292 9.91 -0.54 14.09
CA ALA A 292 10.36 -1.45 15.16
C ALA A 292 11.51 -2.38 14.71
N ARG A 293 11.72 -2.53 13.40
CA ARG A 293 12.75 -3.38 12.79
C ARG A 293 13.91 -2.59 12.19
N GLY A 294 14.03 -1.30 12.49
CA GLY A 294 15.09 -0.45 11.97
C GLY A 294 14.92 -0.04 10.50
N GLY A 295 13.68 -0.13 9.97
CA GLY A 295 13.35 0.48 8.68
C GLY A 295 13.53 1.99 8.74
N SER A 296 14.12 2.56 7.69
CA SER A 296 14.34 4.00 7.50
C SER A 296 13.02 4.76 7.35
#